data_AF-A0A7C5P9U3-F1
#
_entry.id   AF-A0A7C5P9U3-F1
#
_cell.length_a   1.000
_cell.length_b   1.000
_cell.length_c   1.000
_cell.angle_alpha   90.00
_cell.angle_beta   90.00
_cell.angle_gamma   90.00
#
_symmetry.space_group_name_H-M   'P 1'
#
loop_
_entity.id
_entity.type
_entity.pdbx_description
1 polymer ?
#
loop_
_entity_poly.entity_id
_entity_poly.type
_entity_poly.pdbx_seq_one_letter_code
_entity_poly.pdbx_strand_id
1 'polypeptide(L)'
;MDIEEFRKLEKAECGKRTKKCAKIGVILENAEEKIRCYNNQRNAKSYNIAYHNVLGARHGSVSLVNEDGSVSEESLRVIVDGLKAFRMGRQIGGHMWGTLLEKLREKLRKYENREILKKLRTLRIESEEWKEHKDGIEKLYKELSTEGESSLHTGKKRFDVGATKIMNFLFPELFVMLDSNVAKTLNQLGLIKIRRKGSTYYFSFGIHWQVMKICKMELEEYQKRHGDLQSLLDMDDEPTTLTRIFDKCAFVMAKQNNFAN
;
A
#
# COMPACT_ATOMS: atom_id res chain seq x y z
N MET A 1 22.91 -15.03 1.10
CA MET A 1 21.92 -15.72 1.95
C MET A 1 21.41 -16.88 1.13
N ASP A 2 21.80 -18.08 1.54
CA ASP A 2 21.46 -19.34 0.85
C ASP A 2 19.97 -19.66 1.06
N ILE A 3 19.33 -20.30 0.09
CA ILE A 3 17.94 -20.79 0.14
C ILE A 3 17.75 -21.70 1.38
N GLU A 4 18.78 -22.43 1.78
CA GLU A 4 18.79 -23.26 2.97
C GLU A 4 18.69 -22.42 4.27
N GLU A 5 19.29 -21.24 4.28
CA GLU A 5 19.28 -20.28 5.40
C GLU A 5 17.93 -19.55 5.50
N PHE A 6 17.31 -19.25 4.35
CA PHE A 6 15.94 -18.70 4.28
C PHE A 6 14.89 -19.72 4.77
N ARG A 7 15.01 -20.99 4.37
CA ARG A 7 14.15 -22.08 4.85
C ARG A 7 14.29 -22.36 6.34
N LYS A 8 15.50 -22.20 6.90
CA LYS A 8 15.73 -22.30 8.36
C LYS A 8 15.08 -21.16 9.14
N LEU A 9 15.08 -19.93 8.60
CA LEU A 9 14.34 -18.80 9.17
C LEU A 9 12.82 -19.04 9.12
N GLU A 10 12.27 -19.57 8.02
CA GLU A 10 10.85 -19.92 7.93
C GLU A 10 10.43 -21.06 8.88
N LYS A 11 11.30 -22.07 9.08
CA LYS A 11 11.05 -23.16 10.05
C LYS A 11 11.17 -22.70 11.50
N ALA A 12 12.09 -21.80 11.83
CA ALA A 12 12.22 -21.23 13.17
C ALA A 12 11.01 -20.34 13.55
N GLU A 13 10.36 -19.70 12.57
CA GLU A 13 9.10 -18.99 12.78
C GLU A 13 7.91 -19.93 13.04
N CYS A 14 7.99 -21.21 12.63
CA CYS A 14 6.90 -22.17 12.70
C CYS A 14 6.46 -22.51 14.15
N GLY A 15 7.37 -22.50 15.12
CA GLY A 15 7.03 -22.69 16.55
C GLY A 15 6.28 -21.50 17.18
N LYS A 16 6.40 -20.29 16.60
CA LYS A 16 5.64 -19.09 16.98
C LYS A 16 4.39 -18.87 16.10
N ARG A 17 4.20 -19.69 15.04
CA ARG A 17 3.10 -19.55 14.08
C ARG A 17 1.72 -19.92 14.65
N THR A 18 1.62 -20.80 15.65
CA THR A 18 0.30 -21.29 16.11
C THR A 18 -0.62 -20.19 16.64
N LYS A 19 -0.08 -19.19 17.36
CA LYS A 19 -0.85 -18.00 17.80
C LYS A 19 -0.99 -16.90 16.73
N LYS A 20 -0.07 -16.85 15.77
CA LYS A 20 -0.05 -15.82 14.71
C LYS A 20 -1.00 -16.20 13.56
N CYS A 21 -1.09 -17.48 13.21
CA CYS A 21 -2.05 -18.02 12.23
C CYS A 21 -3.49 -17.86 12.70
N ALA A 22 -3.78 -17.95 14.01
CA ALA A 22 -5.12 -17.74 14.55
C ALA A 22 -5.68 -16.32 14.33
N LYS A 23 -4.83 -15.37 13.93
CA LYS A 23 -5.22 -13.96 13.70
C LYS A 23 -5.20 -13.54 12.24
N ILE A 24 -4.77 -14.44 11.35
CA ILE A 24 -4.88 -14.23 9.90
C ILE A 24 -6.34 -14.52 9.50
N GLY A 25 -6.89 -13.66 8.65
CA GLY A 25 -8.29 -13.66 8.22
C GLY A 25 -9.18 -12.72 9.04
N VAL A 26 -8.67 -12.15 10.14
CA VAL A 26 -9.44 -11.25 11.02
C VAL A 26 -9.61 -9.86 10.38
N ILE A 27 -8.69 -9.45 9.49
CA ILE A 27 -8.78 -8.14 8.86
C ILE A 27 -9.95 -8.13 7.88
N LEU A 28 -10.09 -9.16 7.06
CA LEU A 28 -11.16 -9.28 6.07
C LEU A 28 -12.44 -9.94 6.60
N GLU A 29 -12.46 -10.41 7.84
CA GLU A 29 -13.69 -10.84 8.50
C GLU A 29 -14.72 -9.70 8.56
N ASN A 30 -15.99 -9.97 8.20
CA ASN A 30 -17.04 -8.94 8.09
C ASN A 30 -16.62 -7.75 7.19
N ALA A 31 -15.92 -8.04 6.07
CA ALA A 31 -15.41 -7.03 5.14
C ALA A 31 -16.50 -6.06 4.67
N GLU A 32 -17.69 -6.54 4.30
CA GLU A 32 -18.82 -5.71 3.86
C GLU A 32 -19.18 -4.61 4.89
N GLU A 33 -19.33 -4.97 6.16
CA GLU A 33 -19.64 -4.01 7.22
C GLU A 33 -18.50 -2.99 7.40
N LYS A 34 -17.24 -3.46 7.37
CA LYS A 34 -16.06 -2.58 7.49
C LYS A 34 -15.93 -1.64 6.29
N ILE A 35 -16.20 -2.11 5.07
CA ILE A 35 -16.18 -1.29 3.84
C ILE A 35 -17.27 -0.21 3.94
N ARG A 36 -18.50 -0.59 4.30
CA ARG A 36 -19.60 0.37 4.51
C ARG A 36 -19.27 1.40 5.60
N CYS A 37 -18.73 0.96 6.73
CA CYS A 37 -18.30 1.83 7.82
C CYS A 37 -17.19 2.80 7.38
N TYR A 38 -16.26 2.33 6.56
CA TYR A 38 -15.24 3.17 5.95
C TYR A 38 -15.86 4.21 5.02
N ASN A 39 -16.71 3.78 4.07
CA ASN A 39 -17.32 4.65 3.06
C ASN A 39 -18.17 5.77 3.70
N ASN A 40 -18.76 5.51 4.87
CA ASN A 40 -19.52 6.49 5.65
C ASN A 40 -18.65 7.48 6.46
N GLN A 41 -17.32 7.32 6.51
CA GLN A 41 -16.45 8.28 7.21
C GLN A 41 -16.44 9.63 6.47
N ARG A 42 -16.47 10.73 7.22
CA ARG A 42 -16.45 12.11 6.68
C ARG A 42 -15.34 12.35 5.64
N ASN A 43 -14.16 11.76 5.82
CA ASN A 43 -13.03 11.94 4.91
C ASN A 43 -12.95 10.85 3.82
N ALA A 44 -13.65 9.72 3.98
CA ALA A 44 -13.57 8.62 3.03
C ALA A 44 -14.13 8.99 1.67
N LYS A 45 -15.17 9.84 1.60
CA LYS A 45 -15.69 10.35 0.33
C LYS A 45 -14.59 10.96 -0.55
N SER A 46 -13.78 11.86 0.01
CA SER A 46 -12.66 12.46 -0.74
C SER A 46 -11.58 11.45 -1.13
N TYR A 47 -11.34 10.44 -0.29
CA TYR A 47 -10.32 9.43 -0.54
C TYR A 47 -10.77 8.45 -1.63
N ASN A 48 -12.04 8.04 -1.61
CA ASN A 48 -12.63 7.16 -2.61
C ASN A 48 -12.69 7.86 -3.97
N ILE A 49 -13.18 9.12 -4.05
CA ILE A 49 -13.19 9.89 -5.30
C ILE A 49 -11.77 9.96 -5.90
N ALA A 50 -10.77 10.29 -5.08
CA ALA A 50 -9.40 10.36 -5.57
C ALA A 50 -8.85 9.00 -6.01
N TYR A 51 -9.23 7.92 -5.32
CA TYR A 51 -8.87 6.57 -5.70
C TYR A 51 -9.56 6.13 -7.01
N HIS A 52 -10.82 6.50 -7.23
CA HIS A 52 -11.51 6.20 -8.49
C HIS A 52 -10.91 6.97 -9.65
N ASN A 53 -10.44 8.21 -9.43
CA ASN A 53 -9.69 8.94 -10.46
C ASN A 53 -8.40 8.20 -10.84
N VAL A 54 -7.69 7.60 -9.86
CA VAL A 54 -6.53 6.72 -10.11
C VAL A 54 -6.95 5.51 -10.94
N LEU A 55 -8.04 4.84 -10.58
CA LEU A 55 -8.54 3.69 -11.33
C LEU A 55 -9.08 4.04 -12.72
N GLY A 56 -9.64 5.25 -12.92
CA GLY A 56 -10.11 5.72 -14.22
C GLY A 56 -8.95 6.03 -15.18
N ALA A 57 -7.87 6.63 -14.65
CA ALA A 57 -6.69 7.01 -15.43
C ALA A 57 -5.88 5.81 -15.97
N ARG A 58 -6.16 4.58 -15.50
CA ARG A 58 -5.53 3.37 -16.04
C ARG A 58 -6.14 2.92 -17.37
N HIS A 59 -7.27 3.50 -17.81
CA HIS A 59 -7.97 3.14 -19.06
C HIS A 59 -8.16 1.63 -19.27
N GLY A 60 -8.51 0.90 -18.20
CA GLY A 60 -8.69 -0.56 -18.23
C GLY A 60 -7.43 -1.41 -18.01
N SER A 61 -6.25 -0.79 -17.93
CA SER A 61 -5.00 -1.44 -17.49
C SER A 61 -5.04 -1.85 -16.01
N VAL A 62 -4.08 -2.64 -15.54
CA VAL A 62 -3.92 -2.94 -14.10
C VAL A 62 -3.04 -1.93 -13.35
N SER A 63 -2.34 -1.05 -14.08
CA SER A 63 -1.43 -0.02 -13.54
C SER A 63 -1.44 1.26 -14.39
N LEU A 64 -0.93 2.36 -13.82
CA LEU A 64 -0.73 3.66 -14.50
C LEU A 64 0.57 3.72 -15.34
N VAL A 65 1.24 2.60 -15.52
CA VAL A 65 2.55 2.49 -16.18
C VAL A 65 2.37 1.96 -17.60
N ASN A 66 3.02 2.61 -18.55
CA ASN A 66 3.04 2.20 -19.96
C ASN A 66 3.96 0.99 -20.20
N GLU A 67 3.88 0.38 -21.38
CA GLU A 67 4.67 -0.81 -21.76
C GLU A 67 6.18 -0.57 -21.72
N ASP A 68 6.61 0.66 -21.94
CA ASP A 68 8.01 1.09 -21.89
C ASP A 68 8.45 1.53 -20.49
N GLY A 69 7.62 1.29 -19.46
CA GLY A 69 7.88 1.70 -18.08
C GLY A 69 7.71 3.20 -17.81
N SER A 70 7.22 3.99 -18.78
CA SER A 70 6.94 5.41 -18.59
C SER A 70 5.60 5.63 -17.84
N VAL A 71 5.45 6.82 -17.26
CA VAL A 71 4.21 7.28 -16.60
C VAL A 71 3.81 8.59 -17.27
N SER A 72 2.57 8.66 -17.78
CA SER A 72 2.08 9.84 -18.50
C SER A 72 1.93 11.05 -17.57
N GLU A 73 1.93 12.25 -18.14
CA GLU A 73 1.70 13.49 -17.38
C GLU A 73 0.32 13.53 -16.71
N GLU A 74 -0.69 12.93 -17.35
CA GLU A 74 -2.02 12.77 -16.76
C GLU A 74 -1.99 11.85 -15.54
N SER A 75 -1.36 10.68 -15.64
CA SER A 75 -1.17 9.76 -14.52
C SER A 75 -0.40 10.41 -13.36
N LEU A 76 0.63 11.21 -13.65
CA LEU A 76 1.36 11.95 -12.62
C LEU A 76 0.49 12.98 -11.90
N ARG A 77 -0.36 13.72 -12.62
CA ARG A 77 -1.30 14.67 -12.02
C ARG A 77 -2.32 13.97 -11.13
N VAL A 78 -2.86 12.84 -11.59
CA VAL A 78 -3.80 12.01 -10.82
C VAL A 78 -3.15 11.47 -9.54
N ILE A 79 -1.89 11.03 -9.60
CA ILE A 79 -1.11 10.65 -8.40
C ILE A 79 -0.99 11.82 -7.41
N VAL A 80 -0.65 13.01 -7.90
CA VAL A 80 -0.51 14.21 -7.06
C VAL A 80 -1.85 14.60 -6.41
N ASP A 81 -2.94 14.56 -7.17
CA ASP A 81 -4.28 14.84 -6.66
C ASP A 81 -4.74 13.78 -5.64
N GLY A 82 -4.37 12.51 -5.87
CA GLY A 82 -4.47 11.44 -4.89
C GLY A 82 -3.76 11.80 -3.57
N LEU A 83 -2.50 12.22 -3.64
CA LEU A 83 -1.73 12.61 -2.45
C LEU A 83 -2.35 13.82 -1.72
N LYS A 84 -2.91 14.80 -2.46
CA LYS A 84 -3.67 15.92 -1.88
C LYS A 84 -4.86 15.40 -1.09
N ALA A 85 -5.69 14.57 -1.71
CA ALA A 85 -6.88 14.00 -1.08
C ALA A 85 -6.52 13.22 0.19
N PHE A 86 -5.50 12.37 0.14
CA PHE A 86 -4.98 11.61 1.30
C PHE A 86 -4.18 12.46 2.31
N ARG A 87 -4.36 13.79 2.29
CA ARG A 87 -3.84 14.76 3.27
C ARG A 87 -2.33 14.74 3.44
N MET A 88 -1.60 14.45 2.36
CA MET A 88 -0.13 14.51 2.36
C MET A 88 0.39 15.96 2.37
N GLY A 89 -0.49 16.96 2.27
CA GLY A 89 -0.14 18.39 2.24
C GLY A 89 0.72 18.86 3.43
N ARG A 90 0.59 18.27 4.62
CA ARG A 90 1.46 18.60 5.76
C ARG A 90 2.92 18.19 5.55
N GLN A 91 3.16 17.13 4.78
CA GLN A 91 4.52 16.68 4.43
C GLN A 91 5.08 17.42 3.20
N ILE A 92 4.18 18.00 2.38
CA ILE A 92 4.48 18.69 1.12
C ILE A 92 4.38 20.22 1.27
N GLY A 93 4.15 20.73 2.48
CA GLY A 93 4.08 22.18 2.74
C GLY A 93 2.93 22.94 2.07
N GLY A 94 1.80 22.28 1.82
CA GLY A 94 0.52 22.89 1.43
C GLY A 94 0.42 23.48 0.01
N HIS A 95 1.47 24.13 -0.49
CA HIS A 95 1.50 24.86 -1.76
C HIS A 95 2.57 24.34 -2.75
N MET A 96 3.50 23.49 -2.31
CA MET A 96 4.62 23.00 -3.15
C MET A 96 4.28 21.77 -4.00
N TRP A 97 3.04 21.65 -4.46
CA TRP A 97 2.60 20.51 -5.28
C TRP A 97 3.26 20.49 -6.66
N GLY A 98 3.56 21.65 -7.24
CA GLY A 98 4.31 21.74 -8.50
C GLY A 98 5.72 21.16 -8.35
N THR A 99 6.45 21.56 -7.30
CA THR A 99 7.78 21.02 -7.00
C THR A 99 7.76 19.51 -6.73
N LEU A 100 6.72 19.01 -6.04
CA LEU A 100 6.54 17.57 -5.85
C LEU A 100 6.37 16.86 -7.20
N LEU A 101 5.52 17.38 -8.08
CA LEU A 101 5.24 16.80 -9.39
C LEU A 101 6.54 16.71 -10.22
N GLU A 102 7.32 17.78 -10.28
CA GLU A 102 8.61 17.80 -10.98
C GLU A 102 9.58 16.74 -10.43
N LYS A 103 9.77 16.70 -9.11
CA LYS A 103 10.65 15.71 -8.47
C LYS A 103 10.17 14.27 -8.68
N LEU A 104 8.86 14.03 -8.59
CA LEU A 104 8.29 12.71 -8.83
C LEU A 104 8.52 12.28 -10.28
N ARG A 105 8.28 13.18 -11.23
CA ARG A 105 8.55 12.97 -12.66
C ARG A 105 10.02 12.62 -12.90
N GLU A 106 10.95 13.40 -12.36
CA GLU A 106 12.38 13.13 -12.49
C GLU A 106 12.75 11.74 -11.96
N LYS A 107 12.25 11.37 -10.77
CA LYS A 107 12.49 10.05 -10.18
C LYS A 107 11.98 8.93 -11.06
N LEU A 108 10.75 9.03 -11.57
CA LEU A 108 10.13 7.97 -12.37
C LEU A 108 10.71 7.89 -13.80
N ARG A 109 11.31 8.97 -14.31
CA ARG A 109 11.98 8.99 -15.63
C ARG A 109 13.37 8.36 -15.64
N LYS A 110 14.01 8.18 -14.47
CA LYS A 110 15.31 7.47 -14.38
C LYS A 110 15.21 6.10 -15.04
N TYR A 111 16.18 5.76 -15.89
CA TYR A 111 16.18 4.52 -16.67
C TYR A 111 15.98 3.28 -15.77
N GLU A 112 16.70 3.20 -14.65
CA GLU A 112 16.61 2.05 -13.75
C GLU A 112 15.23 1.92 -13.11
N ASN A 113 14.56 3.04 -12.83
CA ASN A 113 13.21 3.01 -12.29
C ASN A 113 12.20 2.61 -13.37
N ARG A 114 12.34 3.08 -14.61
CA ARG A 114 11.49 2.64 -15.73
C ARG A 114 11.57 1.13 -15.93
N GLU A 115 12.76 0.55 -15.86
CA GLU A 115 12.95 -0.91 -15.98
C GLU A 115 12.28 -1.68 -14.82
N ILE A 116 12.30 -1.13 -13.60
CA ILE A 116 11.55 -1.70 -12.48
C ILE A 116 10.05 -1.58 -12.72
N LEU A 117 9.56 -0.40 -13.09
CA LEU A 117 8.14 -0.13 -13.29
C LEU A 117 7.55 -1.04 -14.39
N LYS A 118 8.30 -1.25 -15.48
CA LYS A 118 7.92 -2.17 -16.56
C LYS A 118 7.69 -3.59 -16.07
N LYS A 119 8.58 -4.11 -15.22
CA LYS A 119 8.47 -5.47 -14.65
C LYS A 119 7.28 -5.62 -13.70
N LEU A 120 6.92 -4.55 -13.00
CA LEU A 120 5.81 -4.56 -12.05
C LEU A 120 4.43 -4.32 -12.70
N ARG A 121 4.41 -3.84 -13.96
CA ARG A 121 3.22 -3.31 -14.65
C ARG A 121 2.00 -4.20 -14.60
N THR A 122 2.18 -5.52 -14.74
CA THR A 122 1.09 -6.49 -14.85
C THR A 122 0.86 -7.30 -13.57
N LEU A 123 1.68 -7.08 -12.54
CA LEU A 123 1.65 -7.88 -11.33
C LEU A 123 0.47 -7.49 -10.43
N ARG A 124 -0.02 -8.47 -9.68
CA ARG A 124 -1.12 -8.32 -8.71
C ARG A 124 -0.70 -8.93 -7.38
N ILE A 125 -1.29 -8.48 -6.28
CA ILE A 125 -0.96 -8.95 -4.93
C ILE A 125 -1.24 -10.45 -4.75
N GLU A 126 -2.18 -10.98 -5.52
CA GLU A 126 -2.58 -12.39 -5.50
C GLU A 126 -1.49 -13.31 -6.07
N SER A 127 -0.70 -12.82 -7.04
CA SER A 127 0.34 -13.64 -7.67
C SER A 127 1.52 -13.92 -6.73
N GLU A 128 2.34 -14.90 -7.09
CA GLU A 128 3.61 -15.18 -6.38
C GLU A 128 4.79 -14.39 -6.95
N GLU A 129 4.70 -14.02 -8.24
CA GLU A 129 5.77 -13.43 -9.06
C GLU A 129 6.33 -12.12 -8.48
N TRP A 130 5.52 -11.30 -7.80
CA TRP A 130 6.00 -10.05 -7.21
C TRP A 130 7.08 -10.27 -6.15
N LYS A 131 7.15 -11.46 -5.54
CA LYS A 131 8.21 -11.82 -4.58
C LYS A 131 9.59 -11.90 -5.25
N GLU A 132 9.65 -12.28 -6.53
CA GLU A 132 10.87 -12.36 -7.32
C GLU A 132 11.44 -10.97 -7.64
N HIS A 133 10.60 -9.94 -7.57
CA HIS A 133 10.97 -8.54 -7.82
C HIS A 133 11.27 -7.74 -6.56
N LYS A 134 11.47 -8.41 -5.41
CA LYS A 134 11.71 -7.75 -4.10
C LYS A 134 12.76 -6.64 -4.17
N ASP A 135 13.90 -6.89 -4.79
CA ASP A 135 15.01 -5.92 -4.84
C ASP A 135 14.65 -4.69 -5.68
N GLY A 136 13.91 -4.88 -6.77
CA GLY A 136 13.38 -3.78 -7.59
C GLY A 136 12.36 -2.95 -6.81
N ILE A 137 11.44 -3.61 -6.10
CA ILE A 137 10.45 -2.96 -5.25
C ILE A 137 11.14 -2.17 -4.12
N GLU A 138 12.17 -2.75 -3.49
CA GLU A 138 12.97 -2.09 -2.46
C GLU A 138 13.66 -0.83 -3.00
N LYS A 139 14.26 -0.92 -4.19
CA LYS A 139 14.92 0.20 -4.85
C LYS A 139 13.93 1.32 -5.16
N LEU A 140 12.76 0.98 -5.72
CA LEU A 140 11.70 1.96 -5.99
C LEU A 140 11.18 2.61 -4.71
N TYR A 141 10.91 1.83 -3.66
CA TYR A 141 10.51 2.35 -2.35
C TYR A 141 11.55 3.32 -1.80
N LYS A 142 12.84 2.94 -1.83
CA LYS A 142 13.94 3.77 -1.32
C LYS A 142 14.01 5.08 -2.09
N GLU A 143 13.94 5.04 -3.42
CA GLU A 143 13.95 6.24 -4.27
C GLU A 143 12.80 7.21 -3.92
N LEU A 144 11.58 6.69 -3.75
CA LEU A 144 10.40 7.49 -3.43
C LEU A 144 10.39 8.00 -1.98
N SER A 145 11.03 7.28 -1.05
CA SER A 145 11.09 7.62 0.38
C SER A 145 12.36 8.38 0.79
N THR A 146 13.27 8.65 -0.15
CA THR A 146 14.59 9.26 0.11
C THR A 146 14.47 10.61 0.85
N GLU A 147 15.45 10.90 1.71
CA GLU A 147 15.60 12.17 2.42
C GLU A 147 16.65 13.09 1.75
N GLY A 148 16.77 14.34 2.18
CA GLY A 148 17.68 15.32 1.58
C GLY A 148 17.06 16.09 0.40
N GLU A 149 17.91 16.63 -0.48
CA GLU A 149 17.47 17.53 -1.57
C GLU A 149 16.52 16.86 -2.57
N SER A 150 16.77 15.57 -2.85
CA SER A 150 15.93 14.77 -3.75
C SER A 150 14.66 14.25 -3.07
N SER A 151 14.41 14.62 -1.82
CA SER A 151 13.21 14.19 -1.11
C SER A 151 11.93 14.78 -1.74
N LEU A 152 10.88 13.96 -1.73
CA LEU A 152 9.49 14.37 -2.01
C LEU A 152 8.83 15.06 -0.81
N HIS A 153 9.44 15.00 0.38
CA HIS A 153 9.03 15.75 1.56
C HIS A 153 9.70 17.13 1.57
N THR A 154 8.95 18.20 1.83
CA THR A 154 9.50 19.57 1.74
C THR A 154 10.52 19.91 2.81
N GLY A 155 10.30 19.40 4.03
CA GLY A 155 11.32 19.43 5.10
C GLY A 155 12.53 18.51 4.89
N LYS A 156 12.78 17.97 3.68
CA LYS A 156 13.90 17.07 3.34
C LYS A 156 13.97 15.80 4.20
N LYS A 157 12.85 15.37 4.78
CA LYS A 157 12.71 14.16 5.60
C LYS A 157 12.39 12.94 4.72
N ARG A 158 12.43 11.75 5.30
CA ARG A 158 11.88 10.57 4.62
C ARG A 158 10.39 10.73 4.33
N PHE A 159 9.96 10.22 3.16
CA PHE A 159 8.58 10.30 2.67
C PHE A 159 7.89 8.93 2.63
N ASP A 160 8.11 8.09 3.65
CA ASP A 160 7.73 6.66 3.65
C ASP A 160 6.23 6.40 3.39
N VAL A 161 5.32 7.09 4.09
CA VAL A 161 3.85 6.91 3.91
C VAL A 161 3.38 7.42 2.55
N GLY A 162 4.05 8.46 2.02
CA GLY A 162 3.76 8.96 0.69
C GLY A 162 4.30 8.05 -0.41
N ALA A 163 5.46 7.44 -0.20
CA ALA A 163 6.04 6.45 -1.10
C ALA A 163 5.10 5.24 -1.28
N THR A 164 4.53 4.68 -0.20
CA THR A 164 3.59 3.56 -0.33
C THR A 164 2.30 3.94 -1.04
N LYS A 165 1.82 5.19 -0.89
CA LYS A 165 0.68 5.72 -1.64
C LYS A 165 1.00 5.89 -3.12
N ILE A 166 2.15 6.46 -3.45
CA ILE A 166 2.60 6.59 -4.85
C ILE A 166 2.71 5.20 -5.49
N MET A 167 3.31 4.23 -4.79
CA MET A 167 3.43 2.86 -5.29
C MET A 167 2.05 2.22 -5.50
N ASN A 168 1.11 2.36 -4.57
CA ASN A 168 -0.26 1.87 -4.76
C ASN A 168 -0.97 2.61 -5.90
N PHE A 169 -0.82 3.92 -6.05
CA PHE A 169 -1.45 4.64 -7.17
C PHE A 169 -0.87 4.22 -8.53
N LEU A 170 0.44 3.95 -8.60
CA LEU A 170 1.06 3.41 -9.80
C LEU A 170 0.58 1.98 -10.10
N PHE A 171 0.48 1.12 -9.08
CA PHE A 171 0.06 -0.29 -9.21
C PHE A 171 -1.04 -0.64 -8.19
N PRO A 172 -2.30 -0.24 -8.45
CA PRO A 172 -3.42 -0.41 -7.52
C PRO A 172 -3.70 -1.87 -7.14
N GLU A 173 -3.40 -2.80 -8.05
CA GLU A 173 -3.61 -4.23 -7.85
C GLU A 173 -2.49 -4.90 -7.02
N LEU A 174 -1.36 -4.23 -6.79
CA LEU A 174 -0.15 -4.84 -6.19
C LEU A 174 0.20 -4.29 -4.81
N PHE A 175 0.31 -2.97 -4.65
CA PHE A 175 0.85 -2.41 -3.42
C PHE A 175 -0.23 -2.03 -2.41
N VAL A 176 0.06 -2.18 -1.12
CA VAL A 176 -0.81 -1.76 -0.02
C VAL A 176 -0.43 -0.34 0.44
N MET A 177 -1.41 0.51 0.77
CA MET A 177 -1.14 1.83 1.35
C MET A 177 -0.85 1.75 2.84
N LEU A 178 0.43 1.60 3.20
CA LEU A 178 0.82 1.61 4.61
C LEU A 178 0.70 3.01 5.24
N ASP A 179 -0.39 3.23 5.98
CA ASP A 179 -0.62 4.41 6.81
C ASP A 179 -0.58 4.08 8.33
N SER A 180 -0.85 5.07 9.18
CA SER A 180 -0.84 4.86 10.64
C SER A 180 -1.97 3.95 11.14
N ASN A 181 -3.10 3.86 10.45
CA ASN A 181 -4.21 2.99 10.84
C ASN A 181 -3.91 1.54 10.46
N VAL A 182 -3.41 1.29 9.24
CA VAL A 182 -2.94 -0.04 8.83
C VAL A 182 -1.85 -0.54 9.79
N ALA A 183 -0.83 0.28 10.05
CA ALA A 183 0.23 -0.05 11.00
C ALA A 183 -0.30 -0.33 12.42
N LYS A 184 -1.29 0.46 12.86
CA LYS A 184 -1.91 0.28 14.18
C LYS A 184 -2.65 -1.05 14.27
N THR A 185 -3.50 -1.38 13.31
CA THR A 185 -4.24 -2.65 13.28
C THR A 185 -3.29 -3.84 13.32
N LEU A 186 -2.28 -3.85 12.46
CA LEU A 186 -1.30 -4.93 12.41
C LEU A 186 -0.49 -5.08 13.70
N ASN A 187 -0.15 -3.95 14.34
CA ASN A 187 0.55 -3.96 15.62
C ASN A 187 -0.35 -4.40 16.79
N GLN A 188 -1.64 -4.03 16.79
CA GLN A 188 -2.62 -4.47 17.79
C GLN A 188 -2.95 -5.96 17.68
N LEU A 189 -3.09 -6.47 16.45
CA LEU A 189 -3.24 -7.90 16.22
C LEU A 189 -1.96 -8.68 16.54
N GLY A 190 -0.81 -8.02 16.68
CA GLY A 190 0.48 -8.68 16.90
C GLY A 190 1.01 -9.39 15.65
N LEU A 191 0.55 -8.99 14.47
CA LEU A 191 1.00 -9.52 13.19
C LEU A 191 2.37 -8.96 12.79
N ILE A 192 2.65 -7.70 13.15
CA ILE A 192 3.96 -7.05 13.03
C ILE A 192 4.24 -6.25 14.30
N LYS A 193 5.50 -6.22 14.76
CA LYS A 193 5.93 -5.28 15.80
C LYS A 193 6.50 -4.03 15.13
N ILE A 194 5.75 -2.93 15.17
CA ILE A 194 6.18 -1.65 14.60
C ILE A 194 6.43 -0.66 15.72
N ARG A 195 7.67 -0.17 15.84
CA ARG A 195 8.04 0.82 16.85
C ARG A 195 7.26 2.12 16.63
N ARG A 196 6.69 2.67 17.71
CA ARG A 196 6.08 4.02 17.71
C ARG A 196 7.14 5.10 17.48
N LYS A 197 6.79 6.13 16.73
CA LYS A 197 7.60 7.34 16.49
C LYS A 197 6.69 8.55 16.66
N GLY A 198 6.69 9.15 17.85
CA GLY A 198 5.74 10.20 18.22
C GLY A 198 4.29 9.71 18.13
N SER A 199 3.43 10.48 17.46
CA SER A 199 2.02 10.11 17.22
C SER A 199 1.82 9.12 16.05
N THR A 200 2.90 8.59 15.47
CA THR A 200 2.86 7.66 14.33
C THR A 200 3.76 6.44 14.58
N TYR A 201 4.08 5.70 13.52
CA TYR A 201 4.92 4.53 13.51
C TYR A 201 6.22 4.79 12.73
N TYR A 202 7.27 4.06 13.07
CA TYR A 202 8.48 4.00 12.25
C TYR A 202 8.18 3.15 11.02
N PHE A 203 8.40 3.71 9.82
CA PHE A 203 8.15 3.03 8.55
C PHE A 203 9.47 2.75 7.84
N SER A 204 9.53 1.62 7.13
CA SER A 204 10.66 1.19 6.30
C SER A 204 10.17 0.23 5.23
N PHE A 205 11.01 -0.03 4.22
CA PHE A 205 10.71 -1.05 3.22
C PHE A 205 10.44 -2.42 3.84
N GLY A 206 11.24 -2.84 4.83
CA GLY A 206 11.05 -4.13 5.50
C GLY A 206 9.67 -4.27 6.16
N ILE A 207 9.13 -3.18 6.71
CA ILE A 207 7.77 -3.18 7.25
C ILE A 207 6.75 -3.24 6.10
N HIS A 208 6.89 -2.40 5.07
CA HIS A 208 5.98 -2.41 3.92
C HIS A 208 5.91 -3.78 3.25
N TRP A 209 7.06 -4.44 3.08
CA TRP A 209 7.16 -5.80 2.55
C TRP A 209 6.40 -6.83 3.40
N GLN A 210 6.52 -6.74 4.73
CA GLN A 210 5.76 -7.61 5.64
C GLN A 210 4.26 -7.35 5.55
N VAL A 211 3.85 -6.09 5.40
CA VAL A 211 2.43 -5.71 5.22
C VAL A 211 1.87 -6.32 3.93
N MET A 212 2.61 -6.25 2.82
CA MET A 212 2.20 -6.91 1.57
C MET A 212 2.00 -8.41 1.74
N LYS A 213 2.94 -9.09 2.42
CA LYS A 213 2.78 -10.53 2.73
C LYS A 213 1.53 -10.81 3.55
N ILE A 214 1.25 -10.00 4.58
CA ILE A 214 0.05 -10.16 5.40
C ILE A 214 -1.22 -9.91 4.59
N CYS A 215 -1.24 -8.89 3.73
CA CYS A 215 -2.37 -8.66 2.82
C CYS A 215 -2.63 -9.88 1.95
N LYS A 216 -1.59 -10.45 1.34
CA LYS A 216 -1.73 -11.70 0.56
C LYS A 216 -2.25 -12.87 1.41
N MET A 217 -1.72 -13.06 2.61
CA MET A 217 -2.19 -14.12 3.52
C MET A 217 -3.66 -13.94 3.93
N GLU A 218 -4.11 -12.71 4.17
CA GLU A 218 -5.53 -12.40 4.47
C GLU A 218 -6.42 -12.72 3.27
N LEU A 219 -5.99 -12.36 2.06
CA LEU A 219 -6.73 -12.68 0.82
C LEU A 219 -6.80 -14.19 0.60
N GLU A 220 -5.69 -14.91 0.75
CA GLU A 220 -5.67 -16.38 0.65
C GLU A 220 -6.57 -17.04 1.69
N GLU A 221 -6.61 -16.52 2.91
CA GLU A 221 -7.50 -17.04 3.96
C GLU A 221 -8.97 -16.75 3.67
N TYR A 222 -9.29 -15.56 3.16
CA TYR A 222 -10.64 -15.24 2.70
C TYR A 222 -11.06 -16.17 1.56
N GLN A 223 -10.21 -16.35 0.55
CA GLN A 223 -10.49 -17.22 -0.59
C GLN A 223 -10.74 -18.67 -0.17
N LYS A 224 -9.98 -19.18 0.81
CA LYS A 224 -10.23 -20.53 1.37
C LYS A 224 -11.60 -20.67 2.03
N ARG A 225 -12.10 -19.61 2.67
CA ARG A 225 -13.39 -19.62 3.38
C ARG A 225 -14.59 -19.40 2.47
N HIS A 226 -14.43 -18.55 1.46
CA HIS A 226 -15.55 -18.07 0.64
C HIS A 226 -15.52 -18.58 -0.82
N GLY A 227 -14.39 -19.15 -1.27
CA GLY A 227 -14.24 -19.76 -2.60
C GLY A 227 -13.67 -18.82 -3.67
N ASP A 228 -13.93 -17.51 -3.56
CA ASP A 228 -13.49 -16.53 -4.55
C ASP A 228 -13.13 -15.17 -3.92
N LEU A 229 -12.34 -14.37 -4.64
CA LEU A 229 -11.95 -13.00 -4.24
C LEU A 229 -12.79 -11.92 -4.95
N GLN A 230 -13.59 -12.29 -5.95
CA GLN A 230 -14.45 -11.35 -6.67
C GLN A 230 -15.55 -10.81 -5.76
N SER A 231 -16.10 -11.66 -4.89
CA SER A 231 -17.07 -11.31 -3.86
C SER A 231 -16.57 -10.19 -2.94
N LEU A 232 -15.26 -10.08 -2.67
CA LEU A 232 -14.72 -8.93 -1.93
C LEU A 232 -14.85 -7.64 -2.72
N LEU A 233 -14.52 -7.66 -4.02
CA LEU A 233 -14.62 -6.50 -4.90
C LEU A 233 -16.07 -6.03 -5.04
N ASP A 234 -17.00 -6.97 -5.12
CA ASP A 234 -18.43 -6.71 -5.29
C ASP A 234 -19.10 -6.14 -4.02
N MET A 235 -18.43 -6.17 -2.86
CA MET A 235 -18.92 -5.56 -1.60
C MET A 235 -18.76 -4.04 -1.55
N ASP A 236 -17.95 -3.45 -2.44
CA ASP A 236 -17.77 -2.00 -2.51
C ASP A 236 -18.72 -1.44 -3.58
N ASP A 237 -19.49 -0.41 -3.25
CA ASP A 237 -20.46 0.20 -4.17
C ASP A 237 -19.82 0.81 -5.43
N GLU A 238 -18.50 0.90 -5.45
CA GLU A 238 -17.70 1.58 -6.46
C GLU A 238 -16.46 0.76 -6.83
N PRO A 239 -15.93 0.87 -8.06
CA PRO A 239 -14.75 0.14 -8.49
C PRO A 239 -13.56 0.31 -7.53
N THR A 240 -12.98 -0.81 -7.12
CA THR A 240 -11.92 -0.88 -6.10
C THR A 240 -10.91 -1.97 -6.43
N THR A 241 -9.93 -2.18 -5.54
CA THR A 241 -8.96 -3.27 -5.65
C THR A 241 -8.85 -4.03 -4.33
N LEU A 242 -8.32 -5.26 -4.39
CA LEU A 242 -8.13 -6.10 -3.20
C LEU A 242 -7.21 -5.44 -2.16
N THR A 243 -6.15 -4.76 -2.61
CA THR A 243 -5.24 -4.02 -1.71
C THR A 243 -5.97 -2.86 -1.02
N ARG A 244 -6.89 -2.19 -1.74
CA ARG A 244 -7.69 -1.10 -1.20
C ARG A 244 -8.73 -1.59 -0.20
N ILE A 245 -9.37 -2.73 -0.45
CA ILE A 245 -10.28 -3.38 0.50
C ILE A 245 -9.57 -3.71 1.80
N PHE A 246 -8.38 -4.32 1.70
CA PHE A 246 -7.52 -4.57 2.86
C PHE A 246 -7.24 -3.27 3.64
N ASP A 247 -6.88 -2.19 2.95
CA ASP A 247 -6.63 -0.89 3.58
C ASP A 247 -7.88 -0.32 4.28
N LYS A 248 -9.07 -0.40 3.66
CA LYS A 248 -10.34 0.05 4.25
C LYS A 248 -10.68 -0.74 5.52
N CYS A 249 -10.57 -2.07 5.46
CA CYS A 249 -10.86 -2.95 6.59
C CYS A 249 -9.90 -2.71 7.75
N ALA A 250 -8.59 -2.66 7.46
CA ALA A 250 -7.58 -2.36 8.46
C ALA A 250 -7.78 -0.96 9.09
N PHE A 251 -8.22 0.03 8.31
CA PHE A 251 -8.54 1.36 8.83
C PHE A 251 -9.68 1.35 9.86
N VAL A 252 -10.79 0.67 9.56
CA VAL A 252 -11.96 0.64 10.45
C VAL A 252 -11.65 -0.07 11.75
N MET A 253 -10.91 -1.18 11.69
CA MET A 253 -10.47 -1.89 12.91
C MET A 253 -9.62 -1.01 13.83
N ALA A 254 -8.69 -0.24 13.27
CA ALA A 254 -7.86 0.68 14.05
C ALA A 254 -8.70 1.75 14.77
N LYS A 255 -9.85 2.15 14.19
CA LYS A 255 -10.77 3.12 14.77
C LYS A 255 -11.66 2.50 15.86
N GLN A 256 -12.21 1.31 15.64
CA GLN A 256 -13.04 0.60 16.62
C GLN A 256 -12.26 0.32 17.91
N ASN A 257 -10.99 -0.08 17.81
CA ASN A 257 -10.14 -0.35 18.96
C ASN A 257 -9.70 0.90 19.76
N ASN A 258 -10.05 2.12 19.32
CA ASN A 258 -9.87 3.33 20.14
C ASN A 258 -11.01 3.55 21.14
N PHE A 259 -12.16 2.89 20.97
CA PHE A 259 -13.32 3.05 21.85
C PHE A 259 -13.39 1.98 22.94
N ALA A 260 -12.49 0.99 22.90
CA ALA A 260 -12.42 -0.13 23.85
C ALA A 260 -11.31 0.04 24.92
N ASN A 261 -10.58 1.15 24.92
CA ASN A 261 -9.61 1.55 25.95
C ASN A 261 -9.94 2.95 26.45
#